data_AF-A0AAD6P7B2-F1
#
_entry.id   AF-A0AAD6P7B2-F1
#
_cell.length_a   1.000
_cell.length_b   1.000
_cell.length_c   1.000
_cell.angle_alpha   90.00
_cell.angle_beta   90.00
_cell.angle_gamma   90.00
#
_symmetry.space_group_name_H-M   'P 1'
#
loop_
_entity.id
_entity.type
_entity.pdbx_description
1 polymer ?
#
loop_
_entity_poly.entity_id
_entity_poly.type
_entity_poly.pdbx_seq_one_letter_code
_entity_poly.pdbx_strand_id
1 'polypeptide(L)'
;MASTSPESPSTPEESRPLTPPLSPNSIEILETAAGIALNSEDPSFLIAVLNELDVAVLTNRSLLILDHLIQHHPNRLCHRLCKIIFFPRDTITEVTSAVALEIFKSLFSDAISGEFIKPFLLCLKSDDRAVENIPAVNKLLSHFSPHYIPENDWPEFTTAVCDNLDSGKEKVLQFVLSVINKLFADGTEYILELRLETLCDKLKKILSSSDVSLKVKEAAVEASFGCILRLKNAVNDEFLQDLLRKVMNTVFFNGEMKFHMSQEGYARFILDHLVALARADAWFLRNQIDKVLKFTFIMMENPQCEERTRFLAIEFVLVLVEDKKGCQILVNTGDLHIKRMLSQLLCMIATVNENTALDNRDQEQCILLDQGMKSMARFSRALGGRFLLEGFPQPFESCFNSEEWQRRRAAVSSLSIISKNCSKTLKSKVDLVADPIMKMVDDMHHHVRWGAMYAVEELSKYLHPELQNHYHQKVLPALTKAMDDFSDSKIQVQAAMATYHFVENCTSNMLEPYLDEIISKLLRCLQKGKQLLKQWALSALAAIARSSQVSRLLQNSYALPKFCDDESKRGI
;
A
#
# COMPACT_ATOMS: atom_id res chain seq x y z
N MET A 1 49.48 18.39 1.48
CA MET A 1 49.16 19.17 0.26
C MET A 1 48.07 18.43 -0.49
N ALA A 2 47.03 19.18 -0.89
CA ALA A 2 45.88 18.79 -1.72
C ALA A 2 44.85 17.83 -1.11
N SER A 3 43.90 18.46 -0.42
CA SER A 3 42.52 18.06 -0.15
C SER A 3 41.63 18.23 -1.40
N THR A 4 40.76 17.26 -1.70
CA THR A 4 39.53 17.50 -2.48
C THR A 4 38.45 16.55 -1.98
N SER A 5 37.61 17.06 -1.07
CA SER A 5 36.30 16.51 -0.71
C SER A 5 35.27 16.95 -1.75
N PRO A 6 34.24 16.15 -2.06
CA PRO A 6 33.24 16.48 -3.07
C PRO A 6 32.25 17.53 -2.53
N GLU A 7 32.00 18.55 -3.34
CA GLU A 7 31.06 19.64 -3.09
C GLU A 7 29.63 19.11 -2.87
N SER A 8 29.05 19.48 -1.73
CA SER A 8 27.61 19.42 -1.46
C SER A 8 26.87 20.45 -2.32
N PRO A 9 25.72 20.12 -2.95
CA PRO A 9 24.96 21.09 -3.72
C PRO A 9 24.33 22.11 -2.76
N SER A 10 24.78 23.36 -2.82
CA SER A 10 24.14 24.49 -2.15
C SER A 10 22.76 24.71 -2.75
N THR A 11 21.72 24.41 -1.97
CA THR A 11 20.37 24.93 -2.21
C THR A 11 20.43 26.45 -2.21
N PRO A 12 19.81 27.16 -3.18
CA PRO A 12 19.72 28.60 -3.12
C PRO A 12 18.81 28.97 -1.94
N GLU A 13 19.38 29.60 -0.91
CA GLU A 13 18.58 30.43 -0.02
C GLU A 13 17.95 31.53 -0.88
N GLU A 14 16.66 31.40 -1.18
CA GLU A 14 15.86 32.53 -1.65
C GLU A 14 15.76 33.54 -0.50
N SER A 15 16.77 34.39 -0.38
CA SER A 15 16.70 35.61 0.41
C SER A 15 15.53 36.44 -0.12
N ARG A 16 14.45 36.56 0.67
CA ARG A 16 13.36 37.50 0.38
C ARG A 16 13.95 38.88 0.06
N PRO A 17 13.46 39.58 -0.97
CA PRO A 17 13.97 40.90 -1.30
C PRO A 17 13.76 41.85 -0.12
N LEU A 18 14.86 42.44 0.38
CA LEU A 18 14.84 43.51 1.37
C LEU A 18 13.98 44.66 0.85
N THR A 19 12.83 44.89 1.50
CA THR A 19 11.95 46.03 1.22
C THR A 19 12.70 47.36 1.47
N PRO A 20 12.55 48.37 0.60
CA PRO A 20 13.20 49.67 0.77
C PRO A 20 12.73 50.38 2.05
N PRO A 21 13.55 51.26 2.65
CA PRO A 21 13.19 51.94 3.89
C PRO A 21 11.95 52.81 3.69
N LEU A 22 10.93 52.55 4.51
CA LEU A 22 9.63 53.21 4.49
C LEU A 22 9.73 54.66 5.00
N SER A 23 8.89 55.55 4.47
CA SER A 23 8.84 56.95 4.93
C SER A 23 8.25 57.06 6.35
N PRO A 24 8.54 58.10 7.15
CA PRO A 24 8.00 58.26 8.51
C PRO A 24 6.46 58.21 8.58
N ASN A 25 5.78 58.85 7.62
CA ASN A 25 4.32 58.78 7.47
C ASN A 25 3.83 57.35 7.18
N SER A 26 4.61 56.55 6.45
CA SER A 26 4.27 55.15 6.17
C SER A 26 4.38 54.28 7.41
N ILE A 27 5.34 54.56 8.31
CA ILE A 27 5.51 53.85 9.59
C ILE A 27 4.33 54.17 10.52
N GLU A 28 3.93 55.44 10.64
CA GLU A 28 2.80 55.84 11.49
C GLU A 28 1.46 55.23 11.01
N ILE A 29 1.27 55.11 9.69
CA ILE A 29 0.12 54.40 9.10
C ILE A 29 0.17 52.89 9.43
N LEU A 30 1.35 52.27 9.39
CA LEU A 30 1.53 50.86 9.72
C LEU A 30 1.32 50.58 11.21
N GLU A 31 1.81 51.45 12.11
CA GLU A 31 1.57 51.33 13.55
C GLU A 31 0.08 51.50 13.89
N THR A 32 -0.62 52.42 13.23
CA THR A 32 -2.07 52.61 13.38
C THR A 32 -2.82 51.37 12.89
N ALA A 33 -2.47 50.83 11.72
CA ALA A 33 -3.06 49.60 11.19
C ALA A 33 -2.77 48.38 12.08
N ALA A 34 -1.56 48.27 12.62
CA ALA A 34 -1.17 47.22 13.55
C ALA A 34 -1.95 47.31 14.87
N GLY A 35 -2.15 48.53 15.38
CA GLY A 35 -2.99 48.78 16.55
C GLY A 35 -4.43 48.33 16.34
N ILE A 36 -5.01 48.62 15.17
CA ILE A 36 -6.36 48.17 14.81
C ILE A 36 -6.40 46.64 14.68
N ALA A 37 -5.42 46.02 14.01
CA ALA A 37 -5.36 44.57 13.80
C ALA A 37 -5.25 43.78 15.11
N LEU A 38 -4.45 44.27 16.07
CA LEU A 38 -4.13 43.56 17.30
C LEU A 38 -5.06 43.88 18.47
N ASN A 39 -5.50 45.13 18.61
CA ASN A 39 -6.22 45.60 19.81
C ASN A 39 -7.73 45.73 19.62
N SER A 40 -8.24 45.73 18.37
CA SER A 40 -9.69 45.74 18.13
C SER A 40 -10.34 44.47 18.67
N GLU A 41 -11.47 44.60 19.36
CA GLU A 41 -12.30 43.44 19.71
C GLU A 41 -12.81 42.71 18.47
N ASP A 42 -13.09 43.46 17.40
CA ASP A 42 -13.52 42.95 16.11
C ASP A 42 -12.32 42.52 15.23
N PRO A 43 -12.17 41.22 14.90
CA PRO A 43 -11.07 40.72 14.06
C PRO A 43 -11.25 41.03 12.57
N SER A 44 -12.36 41.66 12.15
CA SER A 44 -12.70 41.89 10.74
C SER A 44 -11.57 42.56 9.94
N PHE A 45 -10.82 43.48 10.54
CA PHE A 45 -9.68 44.13 9.87
C PHE A 45 -8.55 43.13 9.56
N LEU A 46 -8.15 42.32 10.54
CA LEU A 46 -7.12 41.30 10.33
C LEU A 46 -7.61 40.20 9.37
N ILE A 47 -8.89 39.82 9.44
CA ILE A 47 -9.51 38.87 8.50
C ILE A 47 -9.48 39.42 7.08
N ALA A 48 -9.78 40.70 6.87
CA ALA A 48 -9.70 41.34 5.56
C ALA A 48 -8.27 41.33 5.01
N VAL A 49 -7.29 41.66 5.85
CA VAL A 49 -5.86 41.56 5.49
C VAL A 49 -5.49 40.13 5.09
N LEU A 50 -5.94 39.11 5.83
CA LEU A 50 -5.69 37.71 5.53
C LEU A 50 -6.37 37.24 4.23
N ASN A 51 -7.59 37.71 3.96
CA ASN A 51 -8.33 37.40 2.74
C ASN A 51 -7.69 38.03 1.50
N GLU A 52 -7.11 39.22 1.62
CA GLU A 52 -6.40 39.88 0.51
C GLU A 52 -5.10 39.16 0.11
N LEU A 53 -4.50 38.38 1.02
CA LEU A 53 -3.29 37.60 0.74
C LEU A 53 -3.57 36.35 -0.11
N ASP A 54 -4.84 35.96 -0.26
CA ASP A 54 -5.27 34.82 -1.07
C ASP A 54 -5.41 35.17 -2.58
N VAL A 55 -5.68 36.45 -2.89
CA VAL A 55 -5.89 36.88 -4.27
C VAL A 55 -4.53 37.08 -4.94
N ALA A 56 -4.32 36.46 -6.12
CA ALA A 56 -3.10 36.60 -6.94
C ALA A 56 -2.74 38.06 -7.34
N VAL A 57 -3.60 39.02 -7.00
CA VAL A 57 -3.35 40.46 -7.05
C VAL A 57 -3.02 40.92 -5.63
N LEU A 58 -1.77 40.70 -5.21
CA LEU A 58 -1.26 41.20 -3.93
C LEU A 58 -1.42 42.73 -3.86
N THR A 59 -2.26 43.22 -2.96
CA THR A 59 -2.16 44.61 -2.50
C THR A 59 -0.89 44.72 -1.66
N ASN A 60 0.15 45.41 -2.18
CA ASN A 60 1.40 45.70 -1.47
C ASN A 60 1.20 46.20 -0.01
N ARG A 61 0.05 46.80 0.30
CA ARG A 61 -0.31 47.25 1.66
C ARG A 61 -0.53 46.13 2.66
N SER A 62 -1.24 45.05 2.30
CA SER A 62 -1.57 43.97 3.24
C SER A 62 -0.33 43.14 3.59
N LEU A 63 0.58 42.95 2.63
CA LEU A 63 1.93 42.42 2.87
C LEU A 63 2.75 43.31 3.81
N LEU A 64 2.81 44.62 3.57
CA LEU A 64 3.55 45.56 4.42
C LEU A 64 3.03 45.59 5.87
N ILE A 65 1.69 45.55 6.05
CA ILE A 65 1.07 45.46 7.38
C ILE A 65 1.46 44.14 8.05
N LEU A 66 1.41 43.03 7.32
CA LEU A 66 1.76 41.73 7.86
C LEU A 66 3.25 41.64 8.23
N ASP A 67 4.15 42.06 7.35
CA ASP A 67 5.59 42.08 7.62
C ASP A 67 5.92 42.95 8.83
N HIS A 68 5.27 44.10 8.98
CA HIS A 68 5.43 44.95 10.15
C HIS A 68 4.93 44.26 11.44
N LEU A 69 3.77 43.59 11.39
CA LEU A 69 3.24 42.82 12.53
C LEU A 69 4.15 41.64 12.91
N ILE A 70 4.70 40.93 11.92
CA ILE A 70 5.64 39.82 12.11
C ILE A 70 6.92 40.31 12.79
N GLN A 71 7.47 41.45 12.35
CA GLN A 71 8.74 41.98 12.86
C GLN A 71 8.61 42.59 14.26
N HIS A 72 7.51 43.33 14.54
CA HIS A 72 7.40 44.13 15.75
C HIS A 72 6.44 43.57 16.81
N HIS A 73 5.47 42.74 16.43
CA HIS A 73 4.43 42.23 17.32
C HIS A 73 4.12 40.72 17.17
N PRO A 74 5.14 39.84 17.09
CA PRO A 74 4.94 38.42 16.79
C PRO A 74 4.02 37.71 17.79
N ASN A 75 4.21 37.91 19.10
CA ASN A 75 3.43 37.22 20.14
C ASN A 75 1.93 37.61 20.11
N ARG A 76 1.64 38.90 19.94
CA ARG A 76 0.26 39.41 19.88
C ARG A 76 -0.43 38.97 18.59
N LEU A 77 0.31 38.95 17.48
CA LEU A 77 -0.17 38.42 16.21
C LEU A 77 -0.49 36.93 16.34
N CYS A 78 0.40 36.12 16.92
CA CYS A 78 0.17 34.70 17.19
C CYS A 78 -1.11 34.46 18.00
N HIS A 79 -1.28 35.17 19.12
CA HIS A 79 -2.50 35.04 19.94
C HIS A 79 -3.78 35.42 19.15
N ARG A 80 -3.71 36.43 18.28
CA ARG A 80 -4.85 36.84 17.44
C ARG A 80 -5.14 35.82 16.33
N LEU A 81 -4.11 35.28 15.69
CA LEU A 81 -4.23 34.21 14.69
C LEU A 81 -4.83 32.94 15.31
N CYS A 82 -4.40 32.56 16.53
CA CYS A 82 -5.01 31.46 17.28
C CYS A 82 -6.51 31.69 17.48
N LYS A 83 -6.92 32.90 17.88
CA LYS A 83 -8.34 33.22 18.04
C LYS A 83 -9.12 33.11 16.72
N ILE A 84 -8.53 33.52 15.61
CA ILE A 84 -9.14 33.40 14.28
C ILE A 84 -9.30 31.93 13.86
N ILE A 85 -8.26 31.12 14.09
CA ILE A 85 -8.25 29.69 13.74
C ILE A 85 -9.25 28.90 14.60
N PHE A 86 -9.26 29.16 15.93
CA PHE A 86 -10.08 28.43 16.90
C PHE A 86 -11.51 28.90 17.03
N PHE A 87 -11.79 30.16 16.70
CA PHE A 87 -13.11 30.77 16.79
C PHE A 87 -13.44 31.51 15.49
N PRO A 88 -13.59 30.78 14.39
CA PRO A 88 -14.02 31.39 13.13
C PRO A 88 -15.38 32.07 13.33
N ARG A 89 -15.55 33.21 12.66
CA ARG A 89 -16.84 33.88 12.45
C ARG A 89 -17.36 33.46 11.07
N ASP A 90 -18.66 33.63 10.82
CA ASP A 90 -19.33 33.28 9.56
C ASP A 90 -18.66 33.86 8.29
N THR A 91 -17.81 34.88 8.44
CA THR A 91 -17.06 35.54 7.37
C THR A 91 -15.66 34.96 7.09
N ILE A 92 -15.19 33.99 7.87
CA ILE A 92 -13.87 33.37 7.72
C ILE A 92 -14.00 32.13 6.83
N THR A 93 -13.22 32.08 5.74
CA THR A 93 -13.19 30.90 4.84
C THR A 93 -12.12 29.90 5.30
N GLU A 94 -12.21 28.65 4.82
CA GLU A 94 -11.13 27.65 5.00
C GLU A 94 -9.78 28.19 4.51
N VAL A 95 -9.80 29.00 3.45
CA VAL A 95 -8.61 29.60 2.85
C VAL A 95 -7.98 30.65 3.77
N THR A 96 -8.80 31.51 4.38
CA THR A 96 -8.35 32.46 5.41
C THR A 96 -7.69 31.74 6.58
N SER A 97 -8.26 30.60 7.00
CA SER A 97 -7.70 29.77 8.07
C SER A 97 -6.38 29.12 7.67
N ALA A 98 -6.24 28.69 6.41
CA ALA A 98 -5.00 28.13 5.89
C ALA A 98 -3.87 29.17 5.82
N VAL A 99 -4.18 30.39 5.36
CA VAL A 99 -3.23 31.52 5.34
C VAL A 99 -2.82 31.91 6.76
N ALA A 100 -3.79 32.05 7.67
CA ALA A 100 -3.53 32.33 9.08
C ALA A 100 -2.62 31.28 9.71
N LEU A 101 -2.85 30.00 9.38
CA LEU A 101 -2.03 28.89 9.86
C LEU A 101 -0.60 28.95 9.31
N GLU A 102 -0.41 29.29 8.05
CA GLU A 102 0.93 29.37 7.45
C GLU A 102 1.76 30.52 8.04
N ILE A 103 1.11 31.66 8.28
CA ILE A 103 1.71 32.78 9.01
C ILE A 103 2.01 32.37 10.46
N PHE A 104 1.08 31.68 11.10
CA PHE A 104 1.29 31.20 12.46
C PHE A 104 2.53 30.30 12.58
N LYS A 105 2.72 29.37 11.63
CA LYS A 105 3.90 28.50 11.59
C LYS A 105 5.20 29.29 11.42
N SER A 106 5.22 30.31 10.57
CA SER A 106 6.44 31.11 10.35
C SER A 106 6.83 31.94 11.57
N LEU A 107 5.87 32.25 12.43
CA LEU A 107 6.06 32.97 13.68
C LEU A 107 6.38 32.07 14.87
N PHE A 108 6.22 30.76 14.75
CA PHE A 108 6.26 29.87 15.90
C PHE A 108 7.69 29.66 16.43
N SER A 109 7.89 29.85 17.74
CA SER A 109 9.17 29.63 18.45
C SER A 109 8.92 29.17 19.89
N ASP A 110 9.95 28.61 20.56
CA ASP A 110 9.89 28.11 21.95
C ASP A 110 9.30 29.13 22.94
N ALA A 111 9.59 30.41 22.73
CA ALA A 111 9.11 31.52 23.57
C ALA A 111 7.61 31.83 23.39
N ILE A 112 6.98 31.34 22.32
CA ILE A 112 5.59 31.65 21.91
C ILE A 112 4.64 30.47 22.23
N SER A 113 5.20 29.31 22.57
CA SER A 113 4.47 28.08 22.91
C SER A 113 3.37 28.26 23.99
N GLY A 114 3.63 29.08 25.01
CA GLY A 114 2.70 29.35 26.11
C GLY A 114 1.44 30.14 25.74
N GLU A 115 1.54 31.02 24.74
CA GLU A 115 0.42 31.89 24.29
C GLU A 115 -0.65 31.11 23.53
N PHE A 116 -0.32 29.90 23.07
CA PHE A 116 -1.21 29.00 22.36
C PHE A 116 -2.15 28.20 23.29
N ILE A 117 -1.66 27.86 24.48
CA ILE A 117 -2.32 26.94 25.44
C ILE A 117 -3.72 27.45 25.78
N LYS A 118 -3.82 28.71 26.19
CA LYS A 118 -5.06 29.29 26.71
C LYS A 118 -6.14 29.42 25.62
N PRO A 119 -5.86 29.95 24.41
CA PRO A 119 -6.81 29.91 23.29
C PRO A 119 -7.28 28.50 22.94
N PHE A 120 -6.39 27.51 22.95
CA PHE A 120 -6.73 26.14 22.61
C PHE A 120 -7.60 25.47 23.68
N LEU A 121 -7.28 25.64 24.97
CA LEU A 121 -8.14 25.19 26.09
C LEU A 121 -9.52 25.85 26.07
N LEU A 122 -9.60 27.13 25.69
CA LEU A 122 -10.88 27.81 25.51
C LEU A 122 -11.65 27.25 24.32
N CYS A 123 -10.95 26.90 23.23
CA CYS A 123 -11.55 26.28 22.04
C CYS A 123 -12.21 24.95 22.42
N LEU A 124 -11.48 24.10 23.16
CA LEU A 124 -11.97 22.84 23.70
C LEU A 124 -13.21 23.03 24.57
N LYS A 125 -13.28 24.09 25.38
CA LYS A 125 -14.42 24.36 26.29
C LYS A 125 -15.60 25.07 25.62
N SER A 126 -15.48 25.47 24.34
CA SER A 126 -16.50 26.27 23.67
C SER A 126 -17.55 25.41 22.98
N ASP A 127 -18.82 25.80 23.14
CA ASP A 127 -19.95 24.95 22.74
C ASP A 127 -20.31 25.01 21.23
N ASP A 128 -20.08 26.12 20.54
CA ASP A 128 -20.78 26.39 19.28
C ASP A 128 -19.91 26.65 18.03
N ARG A 129 -18.60 26.98 18.17
CA ARG A 129 -17.80 27.50 17.03
C ARG A 129 -16.46 26.79 16.75
N ALA A 130 -15.94 26.00 17.68
CA ALA A 130 -14.68 25.27 17.48
C ALA A 130 -14.75 24.18 16.40
N VAL A 131 -15.96 23.70 16.10
CA VAL A 131 -16.21 22.48 15.32
C VAL A 131 -16.13 22.73 13.81
N GLU A 132 -16.32 23.97 13.37
CA GLU A 132 -16.34 24.31 11.94
C GLU A 132 -14.93 24.33 11.31
N ASN A 133 -13.87 24.32 12.13
CA ASN A 133 -12.48 24.38 11.64
C ASN A 133 -11.59 23.25 12.18
N ILE A 134 -12.15 22.06 12.40
CA ILE A 134 -11.42 20.84 12.80
C ILE A 134 -10.13 20.63 11.97
N PRO A 135 -10.13 20.79 10.61
CA PRO A 135 -8.93 20.57 9.82
C PRO A 135 -7.77 21.51 10.17
N ALA A 136 -8.03 22.80 10.35
CA ALA A 136 -6.98 23.76 10.69
C ALA A 136 -6.45 23.50 12.11
N VAL A 137 -7.33 23.16 13.06
CA VAL A 137 -6.94 22.80 14.43
C VAL A 137 -6.05 21.56 14.45
N ASN A 138 -6.42 20.49 13.74
CA ASN A 138 -5.60 19.28 13.64
C ASN A 138 -4.24 19.53 12.97
N LYS A 139 -4.21 20.35 11.91
CA LYS A 139 -2.98 20.71 11.20
C LYS A 139 -2.06 21.55 12.07
N LEU A 140 -2.65 22.41 12.90
CA LEU A 140 -1.94 23.17 13.91
C LEU A 140 -1.36 22.23 14.96
N LEU A 141 -2.16 21.34 15.58
CA LEU A 141 -1.68 20.36 16.57
C LEU A 141 -0.47 19.55 16.08
N SER A 142 -0.49 19.12 14.82
CA SER A 142 0.63 18.36 14.20
C SER A 142 1.99 19.04 14.35
N HIS A 143 2.00 20.37 14.33
CA HIS A 143 3.23 21.16 14.33
C HIS A 143 3.81 21.31 15.74
N PHE A 144 2.97 21.26 16.77
CA PHE A 144 3.38 21.47 18.17
C PHE A 144 3.95 20.21 18.79
N SER A 145 3.42 19.08 18.35
CA SER A 145 3.40 17.88 19.16
C SER A 145 4.75 17.14 19.26
N PRO A 146 5.65 17.13 18.25
CA PRO A 146 6.91 16.37 18.36
C PRO A 146 8.08 17.12 19.03
N HIS A 147 8.07 18.44 19.09
CA HIS A 147 9.30 19.21 19.31
C HIS A 147 9.36 20.04 20.60
N TYR A 148 8.21 20.39 21.21
CA TYR A 148 8.20 21.53 22.17
C TYR A 148 7.27 21.37 23.38
N ILE A 149 6.73 20.18 23.65
CA ILE A 149 5.98 19.89 24.87
C ILE A 149 6.85 19.00 25.76
N PRO A 150 7.40 19.52 26.87
CA PRO A 150 8.10 18.69 27.85
C PRO A 150 7.17 17.59 28.38
N GLU A 151 7.72 16.40 28.66
CA GLU A 151 6.98 15.32 29.31
C GLU A 151 6.26 15.83 30.57
N ASN A 152 4.95 15.58 30.67
CA ASN A 152 4.06 15.88 31.81
C ASN A 152 3.59 17.33 32.06
N ASP A 153 3.76 18.29 31.15
CA ASP A 153 3.46 19.71 31.45
C ASP A 153 2.02 20.21 31.18
N TRP A 154 1.05 19.36 30.79
CA TRP A 154 -0.31 19.79 30.36
C TRP A 154 -1.50 19.06 31.05
N PRO A 155 -1.64 19.09 32.38
CA PRO A 155 -2.74 18.44 33.10
C PRO A 155 -4.11 19.08 32.81
N GLU A 156 -4.16 20.40 32.55
CA GLU A 156 -5.41 21.11 32.23
C GLU A 156 -5.98 20.67 30.88
N PHE A 157 -5.11 20.40 29.91
CA PHE A 157 -5.51 19.89 28.60
C PHE A 157 -6.10 18.50 28.73
N THR A 158 -5.39 17.59 29.41
CA THR A 158 -5.84 16.21 29.62
C THR A 158 -7.18 16.17 30.36
N THR A 159 -7.36 17.06 31.35
CA THR A 159 -8.62 17.22 32.08
C THR A 159 -9.72 17.75 31.16
N ALA A 160 -9.46 18.81 30.38
CA ALA A 160 -10.43 19.36 29.44
C ALA A 160 -10.88 18.34 28.37
N VAL A 161 -9.96 17.55 27.82
CA VAL A 161 -10.27 16.46 26.89
C VAL A 161 -11.22 15.46 27.56
N CYS A 162 -10.90 15.02 28.79
CA CYS A 162 -11.75 14.08 29.52
C CYS A 162 -13.14 14.65 29.83
N ASP A 163 -13.23 15.90 30.29
CA ASP A 163 -14.49 16.55 30.65
C ASP A 163 -15.39 16.72 29.42
N ASN A 164 -14.81 17.08 28.28
CA ASN A 164 -15.56 17.26 27.03
C ASN A 164 -16.11 15.96 26.45
N LEU A 165 -15.46 14.82 26.73
CA LEU A 165 -16.02 13.50 26.38
C LEU A 165 -17.29 13.17 27.19
N ASP A 166 -17.53 13.85 28.31
CA ASP A 166 -18.78 13.73 29.09
C ASP A 166 -19.81 14.83 28.77
N SER A 167 -19.49 15.75 27.85
CA SER A 167 -20.34 16.92 27.57
C SER A 167 -21.75 16.57 27.05
N GLY A 168 -21.92 15.40 26.45
CA GLY A 168 -23.16 14.97 25.80
C GLY A 168 -23.50 15.72 24.51
N LYS A 169 -22.70 16.70 24.11
CA LYS A 169 -22.93 17.54 22.92
C LYS A 169 -22.21 16.94 21.71
N GLU A 170 -22.96 16.54 20.68
CA GLU A 170 -22.39 15.82 19.53
C GLU A 170 -21.26 16.54 18.83
N LYS A 171 -21.39 17.86 18.63
CA LYS A 171 -20.35 18.69 17.99
C LYS A 171 -19.05 18.69 18.82
N VAL A 172 -19.15 18.90 20.12
CA VAL A 172 -18.01 18.89 21.05
C VAL A 172 -17.35 17.51 21.05
N LEU A 173 -18.14 16.43 21.07
CA LEU A 173 -17.62 15.07 20.99
C LEU A 173 -16.84 14.84 19.69
N GLN A 174 -17.39 15.23 18.52
CA GLN A 174 -16.66 15.10 17.23
C GLN A 174 -15.33 15.84 17.24
N PHE A 175 -15.31 17.07 17.74
CA PHE A 175 -14.10 17.87 17.83
C PHE A 175 -13.04 17.22 18.72
N VAL A 176 -13.41 16.84 19.95
CA VAL A 176 -12.46 16.27 20.91
C VAL A 176 -11.96 14.89 20.48
N LEU A 177 -12.82 14.05 19.89
CA LEU A 177 -12.40 12.75 19.34
C LEU A 177 -11.43 12.92 18.17
N SER A 178 -11.66 13.91 17.29
CA SER A 178 -10.72 14.26 16.23
C SER A 178 -9.35 14.70 16.77
N VAL A 179 -9.34 15.54 17.82
CA VAL A 179 -8.10 15.95 18.49
C VAL A 179 -7.36 14.74 19.05
N ILE A 180 -8.08 13.83 19.73
CA ILE A 180 -7.50 12.59 20.28
C ILE A 180 -6.89 11.73 19.17
N ASN A 181 -7.64 11.47 18.09
CA ASN A 181 -7.16 10.72 16.93
C ASN A 181 -5.87 11.33 16.37
N LYS A 182 -5.83 12.66 16.27
CA LYS A 182 -4.68 13.38 15.75
C LYS A 182 -3.44 13.24 16.64
N LEU A 183 -3.58 13.35 17.96
CA LEU A 183 -2.47 13.15 18.89
C LEU A 183 -1.87 11.74 18.78
N PHE A 184 -2.72 10.70 18.70
CA PHE A 184 -2.24 9.33 18.49
C PHE A 184 -1.58 9.13 17.12
N ALA A 185 -2.10 9.79 16.06
CA ALA A 185 -1.51 9.71 14.73
C ALA A 185 -0.09 10.31 14.71
N ASP A 186 0.10 11.46 15.35
CA ASP A 186 1.37 12.18 15.38
C ASP A 186 2.41 11.60 16.36
N GLY A 187 2.02 10.64 17.20
CA GLY A 187 2.93 9.95 18.13
C GLY A 187 3.19 10.74 19.41
N THR A 188 2.21 11.50 19.84
CA THR A 188 2.33 12.48 20.93
C THR A 188 1.32 12.25 22.04
N GLU A 189 0.90 10.99 22.13
CA GLU A 189 0.03 10.46 23.16
C GLU A 189 0.60 10.57 24.58
N TYR A 190 1.91 10.82 24.75
CA TYR A 190 2.53 11.06 26.06
C TYR A 190 1.84 12.23 26.81
N ILE A 191 1.24 13.16 26.08
CA ILE A 191 0.43 14.26 26.65
C ILE A 191 -0.77 13.71 27.45
N LEU A 192 -1.31 12.56 27.05
CA LEU A 192 -2.50 11.93 27.64
C LEU A 192 -2.16 10.81 28.64
N GLU A 193 -0.87 10.54 28.89
CA GLU A 193 -0.37 9.33 29.57
C GLU A 193 -0.98 9.14 30.98
N LEU A 194 -1.14 10.22 31.74
CA LEU A 194 -1.66 10.20 33.10
C LEU A 194 -3.15 9.81 33.22
N ARG A 195 -3.92 9.77 32.12
CA ARG A 195 -5.37 9.47 32.14
C ARG A 195 -5.82 8.47 31.06
N LEU A 196 -4.91 7.66 30.53
CA LEU A 196 -5.21 6.73 29.43
C LEU A 196 -6.35 5.74 29.74
N GLU A 197 -6.39 5.17 30.94
CA GLU A 197 -7.48 4.26 31.34
C GLU A 197 -8.83 4.98 31.36
N THR A 198 -8.87 6.20 31.90
CA THR A 198 -10.08 7.01 31.97
C THR A 198 -10.57 7.41 30.59
N LEU A 199 -9.62 7.77 29.70
CA LEU A 199 -9.90 8.09 28.30
C LEU A 199 -10.54 6.90 27.59
N CYS A 200 -9.95 5.71 27.72
CA CYS A 200 -10.45 4.49 27.11
C CYS A 200 -11.83 4.08 27.65
N ASP A 201 -12.08 4.24 28.95
CA ASP A 201 -13.42 4.00 29.52
C ASP A 201 -14.48 4.93 28.93
N LYS A 202 -14.13 6.21 28.74
CA LYS A 202 -14.99 7.19 28.07
C LYS A 202 -15.23 6.83 26.61
N LEU A 203 -14.19 6.43 25.87
CA LEU A 203 -14.32 5.95 24.49
C LEU A 203 -15.25 4.73 24.40
N LYS A 204 -15.08 3.74 25.28
CA LYS A 204 -15.97 2.56 25.35
C LYS A 204 -17.43 2.94 25.62
N LYS A 205 -17.67 3.93 26.50
CA LYS A 205 -19.01 4.46 26.80
C LYS A 205 -19.64 5.12 25.57
N ILE A 206 -18.89 5.96 24.85
CA ILE A 206 -19.35 6.63 23.62
C ILE A 206 -19.68 5.59 22.54
N LEU A 207 -18.78 4.63 22.29
CA LEU A 207 -18.98 3.57 21.30
C LEU A 207 -20.20 2.69 21.61
N SER A 208 -20.51 2.50 22.90
CA SER A 208 -21.65 1.69 23.35
C SER A 208 -22.97 2.47 23.40
N SER A 209 -22.95 3.80 23.28
CA SER A 209 -24.15 4.63 23.43
C SER A 209 -25.10 4.49 22.24
N SER A 210 -26.39 4.29 22.50
CA SER A 210 -27.44 4.33 21.48
C SER A 210 -27.72 5.75 20.99
N ASP A 211 -27.52 6.74 21.86
CA ASP A 211 -28.11 8.08 21.73
C ASP A 211 -27.23 9.06 20.96
N VAL A 212 -26.11 8.56 20.44
CA VAL A 212 -25.06 9.34 19.78
C VAL A 212 -25.08 9.07 18.27
N SER A 213 -24.99 10.13 17.46
CA SER A 213 -24.98 10.05 16.00
C SER A 213 -23.83 9.22 15.42
N LEU A 214 -24.01 8.76 14.18
CA LEU A 214 -23.03 7.93 13.47
C LEU A 214 -21.69 8.65 13.32
N LYS A 215 -21.68 9.95 13.04
CA LYS A 215 -20.45 10.76 12.89
C LYS A 215 -19.59 10.79 14.15
N VAL A 216 -20.21 10.89 15.33
CA VAL A 216 -19.48 10.83 16.60
C VAL A 216 -18.93 9.42 16.84
N LYS A 217 -19.69 8.38 16.48
CA LYS A 217 -19.24 6.98 16.56
C LYS A 217 -18.07 6.70 15.62
N GLU A 218 -18.08 7.26 14.42
CA GLU A 218 -16.98 7.21 13.46
C GLU A 218 -15.72 7.81 14.06
N ALA A 219 -15.79 9.07 14.54
CA ALA A 219 -14.67 9.73 15.22
C ALA A 219 -14.18 8.96 16.46
N ALA A 220 -15.08 8.33 17.21
CA ALA A 220 -14.73 7.50 18.36
C ALA A 220 -13.98 6.23 17.96
N VAL A 221 -14.36 5.60 16.85
CA VAL A 221 -13.64 4.45 16.29
C VAL A 221 -12.25 4.87 15.85
N GLU A 222 -12.11 6.01 15.17
CA GLU A 222 -10.81 6.50 14.72
C GLU A 222 -9.85 6.75 15.90
N ALA A 223 -10.32 7.51 16.89
CA ALA A 223 -9.57 7.76 18.12
C ALA A 223 -9.20 6.45 18.86
N SER A 224 -10.10 5.48 18.87
CA SER A 224 -9.88 4.18 19.54
C SER A 224 -8.83 3.33 18.83
N PHE A 225 -8.77 3.33 17.50
CA PHE A 225 -7.73 2.62 16.76
C PHE A 225 -6.35 3.24 17.01
N GLY A 226 -6.24 4.57 17.00
CA GLY A 226 -5.00 5.27 17.35
C GLY A 226 -4.52 4.89 18.75
N CYS A 227 -5.46 4.87 19.71
CA CYS A 227 -5.22 4.44 21.07
C CYS A 227 -4.71 2.99 21.17
N ILE A 228 -5.38 2.04 20.51
CA ILE A 228 -4.98 0.63 20.52
C ILE A 228 -3.57 0.43 19.96
N LEU A 229 -3.24 1.08 18.83
CA LEU A 229 -1.93 0.92 18.18
C LEU A 229 -0.80 1.47 19.02
N ARG A 230 -0.98 2.65 19.63
CA ARG A 230 0.07 3.33 20.39
C ARG A 230 0.27 2.74 21.78
N LEU A 231 -0.82 2.33 22.44
CA LEU A 231 -0.77 1.87 23.83
C LEU A 231 -0.57 0.36 23.99
N LYS A 232 -0.49 -0.39 22.89
CA LYS A 232 -0.38 -1.85 22.90
C LYS A 232 0.72 -2.39 23.82
N ASN A 233 1.86 -1.70 23.88
CA ASN A 233 3.00 -2.11 24.69
C ASN A 233 2.99 -1.53 26.11
N ALA A 234 2.12 -0.54 26.38
CA ALA A 234 2.09 0.22 27.62
C ALA A 234 0.96 -0.21 28.56
N VAL A 235 -0.14 -0.75 28.02
CA VAL A 235 -1.37 -1.06 28.76
C VAL A 235 -1.70 -2.55 28.65
N ASN A 236 -2.45 -3.07 29.62
CA ASN A 236 -2.93 -4.46 29.63
C ASN A 236 -3.73 -4.80 28.35
N ASP A 237 -3.32 -5.87 27.68
CA ASP A 237 -4.00 -6.42 26.51
C ASP A 237 -5.50 -6.62 26.72
N GLU A 238 -5.95 -7.13 27.87
CA GLU A 238 -7.38 -7.38 28.12
C GLU A 238 -8.24 -6.13 27.98
N PHE A 239 -7.68 -4.99 28.40
CA PHE A 239 -8.36 -3.70 28.34
C PHE A 239 -8.48 -3.19 26.91
N LEU A 240 -7.40 -3.29 26.13
CA LEU A 240 -7.40 -2.90 24.71
C LEU A 240 -8.23 -3.87 23.86
N GLN A 241 -8.31 -5.14 24.25
CA GLN A 241 -9.18 -6.13 23.62
C GLN A 241 -10.66 -5.79 23.78
N ASP A 242 -11.07 -5.31 24.95
CA ASP A 242 -12.44 -4.84 25.16
C ASP A 242 -12.74 -3.60 24.32
N LEU A 243 -11.80 -2.64 24.23
CA LEU A 243 -11.94 -1.48 23.35
C LEU A 243 -12.06 -1.90 21.87
N LEU A 244 -11.21 -2.81 21.38
CA LEU A 244 -11.30 -3.33 20.02
C LEU A 244 -12.65 -4.01 19.76
N ARG A 245 -13.16 -4.79 20.74
CA ARG A 245 -14.49 -5.40 20.65
C ARG A 245 -15.59 -4.36 20.49
N LYS A 246 -15.53 -3.25 21.25
CA LYS A 246 -16.48 -2.15 21.13
C LYS A 246 -16.39 -1.47 19.76
N VAL A 247 -15.18 -1.20 19.28
CA VAL A 247 -14.94 -0.68 17.92
C VAL A 247 -15.59 -1.58 16.87
N MET A 248 -15.33 -2.89 16.90
CA MET A 248 -15.89 -3.83 15.92
C MET A 248 -17.42 -3.96 16.03
N ASN A 249 -18.03 -3.76 17.20
CA ASN A 249 -19.49 -3.68 17.39
C ASN A 249 -20.10 -2.34 16.92
N THR A 250 -19.30 -1.30 16.80
CA THR A 250 -19.74 -0.03 16.22
C THR A 250 -19.72 -0.13 14.69
N VAL A 251 -18.69 -0.75 14.14
CA VAL A 251 -18.57 -1.04 12.69
C VAL A 251 -19.66 -2.02 12.24
N PHE A 252 -19.96 -3.05 13.06
CA PHE A 252 -20.98 -4.06 12.78
C PHE A 252 -22.14 -4.05 13.77
N PHE A 253 -23.37 -4.12 13.27
CA PHE A 253 -24.54 -4.37 14.10
C PHE A 253 -25.39 -5.50 13.53
N ASN A 254 -25.74 -6.48 14.38
CA ASN A 254 -26.45 -7.70 13.96
C ASN A 254 -25.81 -8.40 12.75
N GLY A 255 -24.50 -8.26 12.59
CA GLY A 255 -23.75 -8.82 11.47
C GLY A 255 -23.76 -7.98 10.20
N GLU A 256 -24.39 -6.81 10.18
CA GLU A 256 -24.39 -5.88 9.05
C GLU A 256 -23.50 -4.68 9.31
N MET A 257 -22.92 -4.15 8.23
CA MET A 257 -22.09 -2.95 8.26
C MET A 257 -22.97 -1.73 8.54
N LYS A 258 -22.57 -0.91 9.51
CA LYS A 258 -23.37 0.25 9.94
C LYS A 258 -23.10 1.55 9.18
N PHE A 259 -22.09 1.59 8.34
CA PHE A 259 -21.75 2.76 7.54
C PHE A 259 -22.08 2.53 6.06
N HIS A 260 -22.41 3.62 5.37
CA HIS A 260 -22.80 3.56 3.96
C HIS A 260 -21.56 3.43 3.07
N MET A 261 -21.69 2.73 1.93
CA MET A 261 -20.59 2.59 0.97
C MET A 261 -20.11 3.94 0.38
N SER A 262 -20.94 4.99 0.45
CA SER A 262 -20.54 6.37 0.11
C SER A 262 -19.45 6.93 1.03
N GLN A 263 -19.19 6.29 2.18
CA GLN A 263 -18.14 6.63 3.14
C GLN A 263 -16.94 5.67 2.99
N GLU A 264 -16.52 5.39 1.76
CA GLU A 264 -15.39 4.51 1.49
C GLU A 264 -14.08 4.96 2.19
N GLY A 265 -13.89 6.26 2.38
CA GLY A 265 -12.76 6.80 3.14
C GLY A 265 -12.67 6.25 4.58
N TYR A 266 -13.82 6.03 5.23
CA TYR A 266 -13.90 5.45 6.56
C TYR A 266 -13.53 3.96 6.55
N ALA A 267 -13.95 3.21 5.54
CA ALA A 267 -13.52 1.82 5.35
C ALA A 267 -12.01 1.72 5.16
N ARG A 268 -11.43 2.61 4.34
CA ARG A 268 -9.98 2.68 4.13
C ARG A 268 -9.23 2.97 5.43
N PHE A 269 -9.72 3.92 6.22
CA PHE A 269 -9.15 4.22 7.53
C PHE A 269 -9.11 2.96 8.42
N ILE A 270 -10.21 2.23 8.53
CA ILE A 270 -10.29 1.02 9.36
C ILE A 270 -9.33 -0.05 8.84
N LEU A 271 -9.30 -0.29 7.52
CA LEU A 271 -8.39 -1.27 6.92
C LEU A 271 -6.92 -0.92 7.16
N ASP A 272 -6.52 0.36 7.00
CA ASP A 272 -5.15 0.82 7.28
C ASP A 272 -4.74 0.52 8.73
N HIS A 273 -5.63 0.78 9.69
CA HIS A 273 -5.35 0.53 11.10
C HIS A 273 -5.34 -0.96 11.44
N LEU A 274 -6.18 -1.77 10.79
CA LEU A 274 -6.16 -3.23 10.94
C LEU A 274 -4.87 -3.82 10.36
N VAL A 275 -4.38 -3.32 9.21
CA VAL A 275 -3.08 -3.70 8.63
C VAL A 275 -1.97 -3.35 9.60
N ALA A 276 -1.94 -2.13 10.14
CA ALA A 276 -0.95 -1.70 11.12
C ALA A 276 -0.98 -2.58 12.38
N LEU A 277 -2.17 -2.92 12.87
CA LEU A 277 -2.35 -3.75 14.06
C LEU A 277 -1.91 -5.20 13.83
N ALA A 278 -2.20 -5.77 12.66
CA ALA A 278 -1.75 -7.09 12.27
C ALA A 278 -0.22 -7.16 12.12
N ARG A 279 0.40 -6.10 11.57
CA ARG A 279 1.88 -5.97 11.51
C ARG A 279 2.50 -5.87 12.89
N ALA A 280 1.85 -5.16 13.82
CA ALA A 280 2.35 -4.97 15.18
C ALA A 280 2.24 -6.24 16.02
N ASP A 281 1.06 -6.86 16.08
CA ASP A 281 0.92 -8.25 16.52
C ASP A 281 -0.45 -8.82 16.14
N ALA A 282 -0.43 -9.79 15.23
CA ALA A 282 -1.60 -10.46 14.67
C ALA A 282 -2.42 -11.25 15.71
N TRP A 283 -1.79 -11.76 16.77
CA TRP A 283 -2.48 -12.54 17.80
C TRP A 283 -3.45 -11.69 18.61
N PHE A 284 -3.23 -10.38 18.68
CA PHE A 284 -4.18 -9.44 19.25
C PHE A 284 -5.55 -9.50 18.54
N LEU A 285 -5.61 -9.85 17.26
CA LEU A 285 -6.88 -9.88 16.53
C LEU A 285 -7.73 -11.13 16.81
N ARG A 286 -7.18 -12.15 17.49
CA ARG A 286 -7.81 -13.48 17.67
C ARG A 286 -9.26 -13.44 18.15
N ASN A 287 -9.60 -12.53 19.06
CA ASN A 287 -10.92 -12.49 19.68
C ASN A 287 -11.99 -11.82 18.80
N GLN A 288 -11.57 -11.00 17.83
CA GLN A 288 -12.47 -10.28 16.92
C GLN A 288 -12.29 -10.70 15.47
N ILE A 289 -11.51 -11.76 15.21
CA ILE A 289 -11.09 -12.13 13.87
C ILE A 289 -12.27 -12.38 12.93
N ASP A 290 -13.35 -13.01 13.40
CA ASP A 290 -14.50 -13.32 12.54
C ASP A 290 -15.14 -12.05 11.98
N LYS A 291 -15.27 -10.99 12.79
CA LYS A 291 -15.79 -9.70 12.35
C LYS A 291 -14.80 -8.98 11.46
N VAL A 292 -13.51 -9.04 11.81
CA VAL A 292 -12.44 -8.40 11.04
C VAL A 292 -12.36 -9.03 9.65
N LEU A 293 -12.29 -10.36 9.54
CA LEU A 293 -12.30 -11.06 8.24
C LEU A 293 -13.61 -10.80 7.49
N LYS A 294 -14.77 -10.84 8.16
CA LYS A 294 -16.03 -10.49 7.50
C LYS A 294 -15.95 -9.11 6.86
N PHE A 295 -15.43 -8.10 7.57
CA PHE A 295 -15.24 -6.74 7.03
C PHE A 295 -14.29 -6.75 5.84
N THR A 296 -13.10 -7.31 6.03
CA THR A 296 -12.05 -7.37 5.01
C THR A 296 -12.57 -8.01 3.72
N PHE A 297 -13.23 -9.17 3.80
CA PHE A 297 -13.71 -9.86 2.62
C PHE A 297 -14.87 -9.14 1.93
N ILE A 298 -15.77 -8.45 2.67
CA ILE A 298 -16.82 -7.62 2.06
C ILE A 298 -16.17 -6.48 1.26
N MET A 299 -15.16 -5.81 1.80
CA MET A 299 -14.46 -4.72 1.10
C MET A 299 -13.68 -5.24 -0.11
N MET A 300 -13.01 -6.39 0.04
CA MET A 300 -12.20 -7.00 -1.00
C MET A 300 -13.00 -7.43 -2.23
N GLU A 301 -14.18 -8.02 -2.03
CA GLU A 301 -15.00 -8.60 -3.10
C GLU A 301 -15.98 -7.62 -3.73
N ASN A 302 -16.15 -6.42 -3.16
CA ASN A 302 -17.11 -5.46 -3.66
C ASN A 302 -16.57 -4.72 -4.91
N PRO A 303 -17.19 -4.88 -6.09
CA PRO A 303 -16.74 -4.21 -7.31
C PRO A 303 -16.94 -2.69 -7.27
N GLN A 304 -17.82 -2.19 -6.40
CA GLN A 304 -18.09 -0.75 -6.25
C GLN A 304 -17.01 -0.01 -5.42
N CYS A 305 -16.16 -0.74 -4.69
CA CYS A 305 -15.03 -0.13 -3.99
C CYS A 305 -13.92 0.26 -4.96
N GLU A 306 -13.26 1.39 -4.68
CA GLU A 306 -11.98 1.78 -5.27
C GLU A 306 -10.94 0.66 -5.11
N GLU A 307 -10.05 0.57 -6.10
CA GLU A 307 -8.94 -0.41 -6.09
C GLU A 307 -8.10 -0.29 -4.82
N ARG A 308 -7.84 0.93 -4.36
CA ARG A 308 -7.08 1.20 -3.14
C ARG A 308 -7.69 0.50 -1.91
N THR A 309 -9.01 0.55 -1.76
CA THR A 309 -9.71 -0.08 -0.63
C THR A 309 -9.64 -1.60 -0.72
N ARG A 310 -9.84 -2.17 -1.92
CA ARG A 310 -9.70 -3.60 -2.15
C ARG A 310 -8.26 -4.08 -1.88
N PHE A 311 -7.26 -3.30 -2.28
CA PHE A 311 -5.86 -3.62 -2.05
C PHE A 311 -5.48 -3.59 -0.58
N LEU A 312 -6.03 -2.66 0.20
CA LEU A 312 -5.83 -2.66 1.66
C LEU A 312 -6.47 -3.87 2.33
N ALA A 313 -7.63 -4.31 1.85
CA ALA A 313 -8.25 -5.54 2.34
C ALA A 313 -7.39 -6.78 2.02
N ILE A 314 -6.85 -6.87 0.80
CA ILE A 314 -5.88 -7.92 0.42
C ILE A 314 -4.62 -7.84 1.28
N GLU A 315 -4.07 -6.64 1.48
CA GLU A 315 -2.87 -6.42 2.28
C GLU A 315 -3.06 -6.88 3.73
N PHE A 316 -4.24 -6.64 4.33
CA PHE A 316 -4.56 -7.16 5.65
C PHE A 316 -4.45 -8.68 5.72
N VAL A 317 -5.06 -9.41 4.77
CA VAL A 317 -5.00 -10.88 4.73
C VAL A 317 -3.56 -11.34 4.54
N LEU A 318 -2.80 -10.68 3.66
CA LEU A 318 -1.39 -11.02 3.41
C LEU A 318 -0.53 -10.84 4.67
N VAL A 319 -0.62 -9.69 5.33
CA VAL A 319 0.09 -9.43 6.59
C VAL A 319 -0.29 -10.47 7.64
N LEU A 320 -1.58 -10.81 7.74
CA LEU A 320 -2.07 -11.79 8.70
C LEU A 320 -1.44 -13.17 8.46
N VAL A 321 -1.37 -13.65 7.20
CA VAL A 321 -0.78 -14.97 6.91
C VAL A 321 0.74 -15.00 6.93
N GLU A 322 1.39 -13.86 6.71
CA GLU A 322 2.85 -13.75 6.78
C GLU A 322 3.36 -13.85 8.23
N ASP A 323 2.53 -13.49 9.22
CA ASP A 323 2.80 -13.79 10.63
C ASP A 323 2.41 -15.23 11.00
N LYS A 324 3.26 -15.91 11.78
CA LYS A 324 3.03 -17.31 12.18
C LYS A 324 1.76 -17.50 13.00
N LYS A 325 1.47 -16.59 13.94
CA LYS A 325 0.26 -16.67 14.79
C LYS A 325 -0.97 -16.25 14.01
N GLY A 326 -0.86 -15.21 13.18
CA GLY A 326 -1.92 -14.77 12.27
C GLY A 326 -2.31 -15.82 11.24
N CYS A 327 -1.34 -16.53 10.67
CA CYS A 327 -1.57 -17.67 9.79
C CYS A 327 -2.37 -18.77 10.49
N GLN A 328 -2.00 -19.13 11.72
CA GLN A 328 -2.75 -20.09 12.52
C GLN A 328 -4.18 -19.63 12.78
N ILE A 329 -4.38 -18.34 13.07
CA ILE A 329 -5.70 -17.75 13.25
C ILE A 329 -6.55 -17.92 11.98
N LEU A 330 -6.02 -17.55 10.80
CA LEU A 330 -6.76 -17.67 9.54
C LEU A 330 -7.10 -19.12 9.19
N VAL A 331 -6.16 -20.06 9.40
CA VAL A 331 -6.42 -21.48 9.15
C VAL A 331 -7.51 -22.00 10.09
N ASN A 332 -7.54 -21.52 11.34
CA ASN A 332 -8.55 -21.93 12.33
C ASN A 332 -9.95 -21.36 12.07
N THR A 333 -10.08 -20.22 11.36
CA THR A 333 -11.40 -19.69 10.97
C THR A 333 -12.03 -20.46 9.82
N GLY A 334 -11.26 -21.34 9.17
CA GLY A 334 -11.75 -22.35 8.24
C GLY A 334 -11.45 -22.08 6.77
N ASP A 335 -11.62 -23.13 5.97
CA ASP A 335 -11.26 -23.20 4.55
C ASP A 335 -11.89 -22.12 3.67
N LEU A 336 -13.06 -21.60 4.06
CA LEU A 336 -13.82 -20.63 3.27
C LEU A 336 -13.00 -19.36 3.00
N HIS A 337 -12.28 -18.84 3.99
CA HIS A 337 -11.51 -17.61 3.84
C HIS A 337 -10.33 -17.80 2.88
N ILE A 338 -9.66 -18.94 2.95
CA ILE A 338 -8.57 -19.27 2.04
C ILE A 338 -9.10 -19.42 0.61
N LYS A 339 -10.24 -20.08 0.41
CA LYS A 339 -10.91 -20.19 -0.91
C LYS A 339 -11.25 -18.83 -1.49
N ARG A 340 -11.89 -17.96 -0.69
CA ARG A 340 -12.27 -16.60 -1.12
C ARG A 340 -11.05 -15.77 -1.52
N MET A 341 -9.98 -15.83 -0.72
CA MET A 341 -8.73 -15.14 -1.03
C MET A 341 -8.11 -15.66 -2.34
N LEU A 342 -7.99 -16.98 -2.50
CA LEU A 342 -7.49 -17.59 -3.74
C LEU A 342 -8.32 -17.19 -4.96
N SER A 343 -9.65 -17.25 -4.87
CA SER A 343 -10.55 -16.84 -5.94
C SER A 343 -10.37 -15.37 -6.30
N GLN A 344 -10.25 -14.48 -5.32
CA GLN A 344 -10.01 -13.07 -5.59
C GLN A 344 -8.67 -12.84 -6.31
N LEU A 345 -7.60 -13.48 -5.86
CA LEU A 345 -6.29 -13.37 -6.50
C LEU A 345 -6.31 -13.92 -7.93
N LEU A 346 -7.00 -15.03 -8.17
CA LEU A 346 -7.21 -15.58 -9.52
C LEU A 346 -8.00 -14.61 -10.41
N CYS A 347 -9.06 -13.98 -9.90
CA CYS A 347 -9.84 -12.97 -10.62
C CYS A 347 -8.97 -11.76 -11.00
N MET A 348 -8.10 -11.29 -10.10
CA MET A 348 -7.17 -10.19 -10.39
C MET A 348 -6.15 -10.57 -11.46
N ILE A 349 -5.64 -11.80 -11.46
CA ILE A 349 -4.72 -12.28 -12.50
C ILE A 349 -5.46 -12.47 -13.84
N ALA A 350 -6.77 -12.73 -13.81
CA ALA A 350 -7.60 -12.85 -15.01
C ALA A 350 -7.93 -11.50 -15.69
N THR A 351 -7.50 -10.36 -15.15
CA THR A 351 -7.68 -9.05 -15.81
C THR A 351 -6.69 -8.80 -16.95
N VAL A 352 -5.91 -9.82 -17.34
CA VAL A 352 -5.03 -9.78 -18.52
C VAL A 352 -5.85 -9.46 -19.78
N ASN A 353 -5.41 -8.44 -20.51
CA ASN A 353 -5.98 -8.07 -21.80
C ASN A 353 -5.07 -8.53 -22.95
N GLU A 354 -5.61 -8.55 -24.17
CA GLU A 354 -4.87 -9.03 -25.36
C GLU A 354 -3.55 -8.27 -25.59
N ASN A 355 -3.49 -6.97 -25.27
CA ASN A 355 -2.29 -6.13 -25.47
C ASN A 355 -1.23 -6.29 -24.37
N THR A 356 -1.63 -6.52 -23.12
CA THR A 356 -0.74 -6.76 -21.96
C THR A 356 -0.06 -8.12 -22.02
N ALA A 357 -0.65 -9.07 -22.73
CA ALA A 357 -0.04 -10.37 -23.01
C ALA A 357 0.98 -10.31 -24.15
N LEU A 358 1.17 -9.14 -24.79
CA LEU A 358 1.95 -8.99 -26.00
C LEU A 358 3.31 -8.30 -25.79
N ASP A 359 3.52 -7.31 -24.91
CA ASP A 359 4.83 -6.64 -24.80
C ASP A 359 5.35 -6.51 -23.36
N ASN A 360 6.54 -7.06 -23.10
CA ASN A 360 7.25 -6.97 -21.82
C ASN A 360 7.93 -5.60 -21.59
N ARG A 361 7.72 -4.59 -22.44
CA ARG A 361 8.53 -3.36 -22.40
C ARG A 361 7.84 -2.02 -22.57
N ASP A 362 6.56 -1.95 -22.95
CA ASP A 362 5.87 -0.67 -23.06
C ASP A 362 4.44 -0.74 -22.50
N GLN A 363 4.10 0.27 -21.68
CA GLN A 363 2.78 0.77 -21.29
C GLN A 363 2.01 0.06 -20.16
N GLU A 364 1.75 0.86 -19.12
CA GLU A 364 0.71 0.72 -18.09
C GLU A 364 0.32 -0.73 -17.77
N GLN A 365 1.23 -1.40 -17.06
CA GLN A 365 0.96 -2.68 -16.44
C GLN A 365 -0.39 -2.59 -15.71
N CYS A 366 -1.35 -3.42 -16.09
CA CYS A 366 -2.66 -3.45 -15.43
C CYS A 366 -2.42 -3.62 -13.92
N ILE A 367 -2.73 -2.58 -13.14
CA ILE A 367 -2.38 -2.50 -11.71
C ILE A 367 -2.98 -3.71 -10.96
N LEU A 368 -4.19 -4.11 -11.35
CA LEU A 368 -4.87 -5.31 -10.83
C LEU A 368 -4.09 -6.60 -11.10
N LEU A 369 -3.61 -6.80 -12.33
CA LEU A 369 -2.83 -7.99 -12.72
C LEU A 369 -1.53 -8.06 -11.92
N ASP A 370 -0.76 -6.97 -11.91
CA ASP A 370 0.52 -6.90 -11.21
C ASP A 370 0.35 -7.12 -9.69
N GLN A 371 -0.63 -6.45 -9.09
CA GLN A 371 -0.96 -6.63 -7.68
C GLN A 371 -1.44 -8.05 -7.39
N GLY A 372 -2.22 -8.67 -8.28
CA GLY A 372 -2.70 -10.04 -8.14
C GLY A 372 -1.56 -11.05 -8.17
N MET A 373 -0.62 -10.90 -9.10
CA MET A 373 0.56 -11.77 -9.21
C MET A 373 1.48 -11.63 -7.98
N LYS A 374 1.76 -10.40 -7.53
CA LYS A 374 2.56 -10.13 -6.32
C LYS A 374 1.90 -10.70 -5.06
N SER A 375 0.59 -10.52 -4.93
CA SER A 375 -0.19 -11.02 -3.80
C SER A 375 -0.25 -12.56 -3.79
N MET A 376 -0.43 -13.21 -4.94
CA MET A 376 -0.38 -14.68 -5.07
C MET A 376 0.99 -15.24 -4.66
N ALA A 377 2.08 -14.56 -5.03
CA ALA A 377 3.43 -14.95 -4.61
C ALA A 377 3.61 -14.90 -3.09
N ARG A 378 3.15 -13.82 -2.44
CA ARG A 378 3.21 -13.66 -0.97
C ARG A 378 2.32 -14.68 -0.26
N PHE A 379 1.08 -14.81 -0.69
CA PHE A 379 0.10 -15.73 -0.12
C PHE A 379 0.56 -17.20 -0.19
N SER A 380 1.07 -17.62 -1.34
CA SER A 380 1.58 -18.98 -1.53
C SER A 380 2.82 -19.29 -0.71
N ARG A 381 3.73 -18.33 -0.59
CA ARG A 381 4.93 -18.47 0.26
C ARG A 381 4.57 -18.61 1.73
N ALA A 382 3.57 -17.87 2.20
CA ALA A 382 3.13 -17.87 3.59
C ALA A 382 2.43 -19.17 4.00
N LEU A 383 1.49 -19.66 3.18
CA LEU A 383 0.70 -20.86 3.48
C LEU A 383 1.35 -22.17 3.01
N GLY A 384 2.22 -22.09 2.01
CA GLY A 384 2.87 -23.23 1.37
C GLY A 384 2.10 -23.75 0.16
N GLY A 385 2.81 -23.92 -0.95
CA GLY A 385 2.20 -24.33 -2.23
C GLY A 385 1.49 -25.69 -2.17
N ARG A 386 2.04 -26.67 -1.45
CA ARG A 386 1.39 -27.99 -1.30
C ARG A 386 0.05 -27.89 -0.57
N PHE A 387 -0.01 -27.11 0.52
CA PHE A 387 -1.24 -26.88 1.27
C PHE A 387 -2.30 -26.22 0.40
N LEU A 388 -1.93 -25.21 -0.39
CA LEU A 388 -2.86 -24.54 -1.31
C LEU A 388 -3.37 -25.46 -2.42
N LEU A 389 -2.48 -26.20 -3.08
CA LEU A 389 -2.85 -27.01 -4.25
C LEU A 389 -3.60 -28.29 -3.87
N GLU A 390 -3.23 -28.96 -2.77
CA GLU A 390 -3.93 -30.16 -2.31
C GLU A 390 -5.21 -29.83 -1.53
N GLY A 391 -5.19 -28.79 -0.69
CA GLY A 391 -6.34 -28.41 0.15
C GLY A 391 -7.41 -27.62 -0.59
N PHE A 392 -7.03 -26.87 -1.62
CA PHE A 392 -7.92 -25.93 -2.30
C PHE A 392 -7.83 -26.03 -3.84
N PRO A 393 -8.09 -27.21 -4.44
CA PRO A 393 -8.05 -27.37 -5.89
C PRO A 393 -9.19 -26.63 -6.62
N GLN A 394 -10.36 -26.52 -5.97
CA GLN A 394 -11.60 -26.05 -6.59
C GLN A 394 -11.53 -24.63 -7.23
N PRO A 395 -10.90 -23.60 -6.60
CA PRO A 395 -10.66 -22.33 -7.27
C PRO A 395 -9.86 -22.43 -8.57
N PHE A 396 -8.82 -23.26 -8.61
CA PHE A 396 -8.01 -23.46 -9.82
C PHE A 396 -8.77 -24.24 -10.89
N GLU A 397 -9.46 -25.32 -10.50
CA GLU A 397 -10.28 -26.12 -11.41
C GLU A 397 -11.39 -25.29 -12.06
N SER A 398 -12.04 -24.41 -11.30
CA SER A 398 -13.03 -23.49 -11.85
C SER A 398 -12.45 -22.56 -12.91
N CYS A 399 -11.20 -22.12 -12.74
CA CYS A 399 -10.53 -21.28 -13.73
C CYS A 399 -10.06 -22.08 -14.95
N PHE A 400 -9.54 -23.30 -14.76
CA PHE A 400 -9.10 -24.16 -15.86
C PHE A 400 -10.25 -24.61 -16.76
N ASN A 401 -11.44 -24.83 -16.21
CA ASN A 401 -12.63 -25.27 -16.95
C ASN A 401 -13.49 -24.12 -17.50
N SER A 402 -13.03 -22.87 -17.36
CA SER A 402 -13.75 -21.69 -17.82
C SER A 402 -13.73 -21.55 -19.35
N GLU A 403 -14.83 -21.07 -19.93
CA GLU A 403 -14.90 -20.68 -21.35
C GLU A 403 -14.02 -19.46 -21.64
N GLU A 404 -13.91 -18.54 -20.66
CA GLU A 404 -13.01 -17.37 -20.73
C GLU A 404 -11.54 -17.80 -20.70
N TRP A 405 -10.80 -17.50 -21.76
CA TRP A 405 -9.38 -17.83 -21.87
C TRP A 405 -8.54 -17.12 -20.80
N GLN A 406 -8.96 -15.94 -20.35
CA GLN A 406 -8.28 -15.16 -19.31
C GLN A 406 -8.23 -15.92 -18.00
N ARG A 407 -9.32 -16.61 -17.62
CA ARG A 407 -9.35 -17.44 -16.40
C ARG A 407 -8.48 -18.67 -16.55
N ARG A 408 -8.52 -19.36 -17.70
CA ARG A 408 -7.63 -20.50 -17.96
C ARG A 408 -6.17 -20.07 -17.88
N ARG A 409 -5.82 -18.92 -18.47
CA ARG A 409 -4.48 -18.33 -18.37
C ARG A 409 -4.12 -17.94 -16.94
N ALA A 410 -5.04 -17.36 -16.18
CA ALA A 410 -4.80 -16.98 -14.79
C ALA A 410 -4.48 -18.19 -13.91
N ALA A 411 -5.14 -19.32 -14.13
CA ALA A 411 -4.83 -20.57 -13.45
C ALA A 411 -3.40 -21.05 -13.77
N VAL A 412 -3.01 -21.07 -15.06
CA VAL A 412 -1.65 -21.42 -15.49
C VAL A 412 -0.60 -20.48 -14.87
N SER A 413 -0.81 -19.17 -14.94
CA SER A 413 0.07 -18.16 -14.34
C SER A 413 0.19 -18.35 -12.82
N SER A 414 -0.93 -18.65 -12.14
CA SER A 414 -0.93 -18.85 -10.69
C SER A 414 -0.14 -20.09 -10.29
N LEU A 415 -0.28 -21.22 -11.01
CA LEU A 415 0.54 -22.40 -10.77
C LEU A 415 2.03 -22.13 -11.00
N SER A 416 2.37 -21.34 -12.02
CA SER A 416 3.74 -20.89 -12.28
C SER A 416 4.29 -20.01 -11.15
N ILE A 417 3.48 -19.12 -10.58
CA ILE A 417 3.88 -18.26 -9.45
C ILE A 417 4.07 -19.12 -8.19
N ILE A 418 3.15 -20.03 -7.91
CA ILE A 418 3.20 -20.92 -6.75
C ILE A 418 4.43 -21.83 -6.84
N SER A 419 4.71 -22.43 -8.00
CA SER A 419 5.86 -23.31 -8.20
C SER A 419 7.21 -22.60 -7.96
N LYS A 420 7.36 -21.39 -8.47
CA LYS A 420 8.52 -20.53 -8.25
C LYS A 420 8.74 -20.22 -6.76
N ASN A 421 7.67 -19.81 -6.08
CA ASN A 421 7.76 -19.35 -4.69
C ASN A 421 7.76 -20.49 -3.66
N CYS A 422 7.28 -21.68 -4.02
CA CYS A 422 7.14 -22.84 -3.13
C CYS A 422 7.94 -24.08 -3.62
N SER A 423 8.98 -23.85 -4.43
CA SER A 423 9.74 -24.89 -5.12
C SER A 423 10.25 -25.99 -4.20
N LYS A 424 10.80 -25.65 -3.03
CA LYS A 424 11.30 -26.61 -2.04
C LYS A 424 10.26 -27.66 -1.65
N THR A 425 9.01 -27.24 -1.42
CA THR A 425 7.92 -28.16 -1.06
C THR A 425 7.37 -28.92 -2.26
N LEU A 426 7.35 -28.28 -3.44
CA LEU A 426 6.71 -28.81 -4.64
C LEU A 426 7.61 -29.73 -5.47
N LYS A 427 8.93 -29.74 -5.27
CA LYS A 427 9.82 -30.72 -5.93
C LYS A 427 9.41 -32.18 -5.66
N SER A 428 8.87 -32.46 -4.47
CA SER A 428 8.37 -33.81 -4.13
C SER A 428 7.00 -34.15 -4.75
N LYS A 429 6.34 -33.16 -5.36
CA LYS A 429 4.95 -33.19 -5.84
C LYS A 429 4.81 -32.38 -7.13
N VAL A 430 5.71 -32.62 -8.09
CA VAL A 430 5.75 -31.88 -9.37
C VAL A 430 4.48 -32.07 -10.17
N ASP A 431 3.81 -33.21 -10.00
CA ASP A 431 2.54 -33.57 -10.61
C ASP A 431 1.42 -32.56 -10.34
N LEU A 432 1.37 -32.00 -9.13
CA LEU A 432 0.36 -30.99 -8.74
C LEU A 432 0.35 -29.75 -9.65
N VAL A 433 1.49 -29.42 -10.26
CA VAL A 433 1.60 -28.26 -11.15
C VAL A 433 1.82 -28.66 -12.61
N ALA A 434 2.63 -29.68 -12.88
CA ALA A 434 2.99 -30.06 -14.23
C ALA A 434 1.80 -30.67 -14.99
N ASP A 435 1.03 -31.57 -14.40
CA ASP A 435 -0.12 -32.17 -15.10
C ASP A 435 -1.18 -31.15 -15.56
N PRO A 436 -1.67 -30.22 -14.71
CA PRO A 436 -2.64 -29.22 -15.16
C PRO A 436 -2.04 -28.24 -16.18
N ILE A 437 -0.76 -27.86 -16.05
CA ILE A 437 -0.10 -26.99 -17.05
C ILE A 437 0.04 -27.72 -18.39
N MET A 438 0.42 -28.99 -18.38
CA MET A 438 0.60 -29.77 -19.61
C MET A 438 -0.71 -30.01 -20.36
N LYS A 439 -1.88 -29.94 -19.71
CA LYS A 439 -3.18 -29.96 -20.41
C LYS A 439 -3.46 -28.67 -21.19
N MET A 440 -2.78 -27.58 -20.86
CA MET A 440 -3.01 -26.25 -21.45
C MET A 440 -2.05 -25.89 -22.58
N VAL A 441 -1.07 -26.74 -22.90
CA VAL A 441 -0.10 -26.49 -23.99
C VAL A 441 -0.75 -26.47 -25.37
N ASP A 442 -1.88 -27.16 -25.51
CA ASP A 442 -2.67 -27.30 -26.74
C ASP A 442 -4.01 -26.54 -26.67
N ASP A 443 -4.14 -25.56 -25.76
CA ASP A 443 -5.36 -24.77 -25.64
C ASP A 443 -5.71 -24.05 -26.97
N MET A 444 -7.00 -23.91 -27.25
CA MET A 444 -7.49 -23.23 -28.45
C MET A 444 -7.01 -21.78 -28.54
N HIS A 445 -6.82 -21.12 -27.39
CA HIS A 445 -6.44 -19.71 -27.31
C HIS A 445 -4.92 -19.53 -27.20
N HIS A 446 -4.33 -18.70 -28.08
CA HIS A 446 -2.87 -18.51 -28.13
C HIS A 446 -2.28 -17.98 -26.81
N HIS A 447 -2.97 -17.09 -26.10
CA HIS A 447 -2.47 -16.57 -24.81
C HIS A 447 -2.41 -17.64 -23.71
N VAL A 448 -3.27 -18.66 -23.76
CA VAL A 448 -3.22 -19.78 -22.82
C VAL A 448 -2.03 -20.68 -23.18
N ARG A 449 -1.84 -20.99 -24.48
CA ARG A 449 -0.66 -21.75 -24.95
C ARG A 449 0.65 -21.05 -24.61
N TRP A 450 0.76 -19.75 -24.87
CA TRP A 450 1.92 -18.93 -24.48
C TRP A 450 2.18 -19.04 -22.97
N GLY A 451 1.10 -19.10 -22.17
CA GLY A 451 1.19 -19.22 -20.72
C GLY A 451 1.64 -20.55 -20.23
N ALA A 452 1.18 -21.61 -20.88
CA ALA A 452 1.66 -22.95 -20.60
C ALA A 452 3.16 -23.03 -20.91
N MET A 453 3.64 -22.45 -22.02
CA MET A 453 5.07 -22.42 -22.34
C MET A 453 5.87 -21.59 -21.32
N TYR A 454 5.36 -20.44 -20.90
CA TYR A 454 5.97 -19.64 -19.82
C TYR A 454 6.02 -20.41 -18.49
N ALA A 455 4.94 -21.09 -18.14
CA ALA A 455 4.89 -21.88 -16.92
C ALA A 455 5.88 -23.05 -17.00
N VAL A 456 5.97 -23.76 -18.13
CA VAL A 456 6.98 -24.81 -18.36
C VAL A 456 8.39 -24.28 -18.19
N GLU A 457 8.69 -23.09 -18.69
CA GLU A 457 9.98 -22.42 -18.46
C GLU A 457 10.28 -22.23 -16.97
N GLU A 458 9.35 -21.62 -16.22
CA GLU A 458 9.54 -21.39 -14.78
C GLU A 458 9.61 -22.72 -14.00
N LEU A 459 8.78 -23.72 -14.32
CA LEU A 459 8.90 -25.06 -13.73
C LEU A 459 10.28 -25.65 -13.98
N SER A 460 10.84 -25.47 -15.18
CA SER A 460 12.18 -25.97 -15.54
C SER A 460 13.27 -25.35 -14.70
N LYS A 461 13.15 -24.07 -14.34
CA LYS A 461 14.10 -23.35 -13.48
C LYS A 461 14.00 -23.71 -12.01
N TYR A 462 12.78 -23.90 -11.49
CA TYR A 462 12.57 -24.01 -10.04
C TYR A 462 12.31 -25.44 -9.55
N LEU A 463 11.79 -26.33 -10.39
CA LEU A 463 11.48 -27.72 -10.03
C LEU A 463 12.48 -28.74 -10.59
N HIS A 464 13.60 -28.29 -11.16
CA HIS A 464 14.70 -29.17 -11.53
C HIS A 464 15.33 -29.88 -10.31
N PRO A 465 15.91 -31.09 -10.48
CA PRO A 465 15.84 -31.93 -11.69
C PRO A 465 14.54 -32.75 -11.80
N GLU A 466 13.65 -32.65 -10.81
CA GLU A 466 12.47 -33.51 -10.69
C GLU A 466 11.51 -33.37 -11.86
N LEU A 467 11.33 -32.15 -12.39
CA LEU A 467 10.55 -31.95 -13.61
C LEU A 467 11.16 -32.70 -14.80
N GLN A 468 12.46 -32.57 -15.04
CA GLN A 468 13.15 -33.22 -16.15
C GLN A 468 13.03 -34.73 -16.04
N ASN A 469 13.32 -35.28 -14.86
CA ASN A 469 13.27 -36.72 -14.60
C ASN A 469 11.89 -37.34 -14.89
N HIS A 470 10.80 -36.64 -14.52
CA HIS A 470 9.44 -37.21 -14.59
C HIS A 470 8.64 -36.78 -15.82
N TYR A 471 8.95 -35.63 -16.42
CA TYR A 471 8.11 -34.99 -17.44
C TYR A 471 8.79 -34.78 -18.80
N HIS A 472 10.06 -35.17 -19.01
CA HIS A 472 10.74 -34.99 -20.31
C HIS A 472 9.95 -35.56 -21.49
N GLN A 473 9.27 -36.70 -21.30
CA GLN A 473 8.47 -37.34 -22.35
C GLN A 473 7.23 -36.56 -22.77
N LYS A 474 6.69 -35.68 -21.91
CA LYS A 474 5.55 -34.80 -22.22
C LYS A 474 6.03 -33.40 -22.63
N VAL A 475 7.04 -32.87 -21.94
CA VAL A 475 7.51 -31.50 -22.11
C VAL A 475 8.26 -31.32 -23.42
N LEU A 476 9.20 -32.21 -23.77
CA LEU A 476 10.01 -32.05 -24.99
C LEU A 476 9.15 -32.07 -26.27
N PRO A 477 8.19 -33.00 -26.45
CA PRO A 477 7.30 -32.95 -27.61
C PRO A 477 6.39 -31.71 -27.65
N ALA A 478 5.94 -31.23 -26.49
CA ALA A 478 5.12 -30.01 -26.44
C ALA A 478 5.94 -28.78 -26.86
N LEU A 479 7.20 -28.70 -26.44
CA LEU A 479 8.11 -27.62 -26.84
C LEU A 479 8.44 -27.67 -28.35
N THR A 480 8.69 -28.84 -28.91
CA THR A 480 8.96 -28.97 -30.37
C THR A 480 7.73 -28.60 -31.19
N LYS A 481 6.53 -28.98 -30.74
CA LYS A 481 5.27 -28.57 -31.36
C LYS A 481 5.06 -27.06 -31.29
N ALA A 482 5.29 -26.44 -30.13
CA ALA A 482 5.12 -24.99 -29.95
C ALA A 482 6.13 -24.16 -30.77
N MET A 483 7.34 -24.68 -31.01
CA MET A 483 8.30 -24.05 -31.94
C MET A 483 7.81 -24.03 -33.40
N ASP A 484 6.90 -24.93 -33.78
CA ASP A 484 6.24 -24.94 -35.09
C ASP A 484 4.91 -24.14 -35.11
N ASP A 485 4.56 -23.40 -34.05
CA ASP A 485 3.41 -22.48 -34.08
C ASP A 485 3.76 -21.21 -34.86
N PHE A 486 3.65 -21.29 -36.20
CA PHE A 486 3.91 -20.17 -37.11
C PHE A 486 2.82 -19.09 -37.06
N SER A 487 1.71 -19.33 -36.36
CA SER A 487 0.64 -18.33 -36.22
C SER A 487 0.99 -17.24 -35.21
N ASP A 488 1.84 -17.56 -34.23
CA ASP A 488 2.29 -16.61 -33.21
C ASP A 488 3.78 -16.77 -32.88
N SER A 489 4.58 -15.81 -33.38
CA SER A 489 6.03 -15.76 -33.13
C SER A 489 6.41 -15.69 -31.65
N LYS A 490 5.52 -15.22 -30.75
CA LYS A 490 5.79 -15.12 -29.32
C LYS A 490 5.75 -16.49 -28.64
N ILE A 491 4.87 -17.37 -29.11
CA ILE A 491 4.86 -18.77 -28.68
C ILE A 491 6.17 -19.44 -29.09
N GLN A 492 6.66 -19.21 -30.31
CA GLN A 492 7.94 -19.77 -30.76
C GLN A 492 9.11 -19.29 -29.90
N VAL A 493 9.17 -17.98 -29.59
CA VAL A 493 10.21 -17.41 -28.71
C VAL A 493 10.14 -18.06 -27.33
N GLN A 494 8.95 -18.12 -26.75
CA GLN A 494 8.73 -18.69 -25.42
C GLN A 494 9.07 -20.18 -25.36
N ALA A 495 8.74 -20.94 -26.41
CA ALA A 495 9.08 -22.36 -26.51
C ALA A 495 10.60 -22.58 -26.65
N ALA A 496 11.30 -21.76 -27.44
CA ALA A 496 12.76 -21.84 -27.53
C ALA A 496 13.44 -21.52 -26.18
N MET A 497 12.94 -20.52 -25.46
CA MET A 497 13.43 -20.14 -24.13
C MET A 497 13.16 -21.24 -23.08
N ALA A 498 11.94 -21.81 -23.09
CA ALA A 498 11.59 -22.95 -22.25
C ALA A 498 12.44 -24.19 -22.57
N THR A 499 12.74 -24.43 -23.85
CA THR A 499 13.65 -25.51 -24.28
C THR A 499 15.03 -25.31 -23.69
N TYR A 500 15.60 -24.11 -23.77
CA TYR A 500 16.90 -23.79 -23.16
C TYR A 500 16.93 -24.15 -21.66
N HIS A 501 15.97 -23.65 -20.87
CA HIS A 501 15.95 -23.92 -19.43
C HIS A 501 15.66 -25.38 -19.08
N PHE A 502 14.86 -26.09 -19.89
CA PHE A 502 14.57 -27.48 -19.65
C PHE A 502 15.81 -28.36 -19.88
N VAL A 503 16.48 -28.21 -21.02
CA VAL A 503 17.62 -29.06 -21.41
C VAL A 503 18.88 -28.82 -20.59
N GLU A 504 19.05 -27.64 -19.99
CA GLU A 504 20.19 -27.35 -19.10
C GLU A 504 20.32 -28.32 -17.92
N ASN A 505 19.19 -28.89 -17.47
CA ASN A 505 19.15 -29.82 -16.34
C ASN A 505 18.81 -31.26 -16.78
N CYS A 506 18.88 -31.56 -18.08
CA CYS A 506 18.67 -32.92 -18.58
C CYS A 506 19.97 -33.73 -18.62
N THR A 507 19.85 -35.04 -18.41
CA THR A 507 20.93 -36.00 -18.68
C THR A 507 20.92 -36.40 -20.16
N SER A 508 22.06 -36.86 -20.67
CA SER A 508 22.18 -37.32 -22.06
C SER A 508 21.11 -38.35 -22.44
N ASN A 509 20.86 -39.33 -21.57
CA ASN A 509 19.89 -40.40 -21.81
C ASN A 509 18.44 -39.88 -21.93
N MET A 510 18.09 -38.79 -21.24
CA MET A 510 16.76 -38.19 -21.36
C MET A 510 16.57 -37.46 -22.69
N LEU A 511 17.63 -36.84 -23.22
CA LEU A 511 17.58 -36.06 -24.46
C LEU A 511 17.72 -36.91 -25.71
N GLU A 512 18.51 -37.99 -25.66
CA GLU A 512 18.88 -38.83 -26.81
C GLU A 512 17.71 -39.17 -27.75
N PRO A 513 16.51 -39.55 -27.27
CA PRO A 513 15.37 -39.87 -28.15
C PRO A 513 14.79 -38.67 -28.91
N TYR A 514 15.09 -37.44 -28.47
CA TYR A 514 14.47 -36.20 -28.95
C TYR A 514 15.46 -35.28 -29.66
N LEU A 515 16.77 -35.58 -29.63
CA LEU A 515 17.83 -34.69 -30.12
C LEU A 515 17.61 -34.26 -31.58
N ASP A 516 17.38 -35.22 -32.48
CA ASP A 516 17.23 -34.93 -33.90
C ASP A 516 16.06 -33.98 -34.18
N GLU A 517 14.93 -34.20 -33.48
CA GLU A 517 13.75 -33.35 -33.62
C GLU A 517 14.02 -31.95 -33.05
N ILE A 518 14.50 -31.85 -31.82
CA ILE A 518 14.73 -30.57 -31.14
C ILE A 518 15.76 -29.73 -31.90
N ILE A 519 16.89 -30.32 -32.31
CA ILE A 519 17.92 -29.64 -33.09
C ILE A 519 17.35 -29.16 -34.43
N SER A 520 16.60 -30.00 -35.13
CA SER A 520 15.96 -29.63 -36.40
C SER A 520 15.01 -28.43 -36.25
N LYS A 521 14.15 -28.42 -35.20
CA LYS A 521 13.26 -27.28 -34.92
C LYS A 521 14.06 -26.01 -34.60
N LEU A 522 15.05 -26.10 -33.71
CA LEU A 522 15.86 -24.95 -33.29
C LEU A 522 16.66 -24.35 -34.46
N LEU A 523 17.23 -25.18 -35.34
CA LEU A 523 17.91 -24.71 -36.56
C LEU A 523 16.95 -23.98 -37.49
N ARG A 524 15.71 -24.46 -37.62
CA ARG A 524 14.67 -23.76 -38.40
C ARG A 524 14.31 -22.41 -37.78
N CYS A 525 14.15 -22.35 -36.46
CA CYS A 525 13.94 -21.10 -35.73
C CYS A 525 15.11 -20.13 -35.92
N LEU A 526 16.35 -20.62 -35.93
CA LEU A 526 17.55 -19.82 -36.17
C LEU A 526 17.61 -19.26 -37.61
N GLN A 527 17.19 -20.05 -38.60
CA GLN A 527 17.18 -19.63 -40.00
C GLN A 527 16.05 -18.63 -40.30
N LYS A 528 14.83 -18.94 -39.87
CA LYS A 528 13.60 -18.22 -40.28
C LYS A 528 13.08 -17.22 -39.25
N GLY A 529 13.52 -17.30 -38.00
CA GLY A 529 13.01 -16.49 -36.89
C GLY A 529 13.47 -15.03 -36.91
N LYS A 530 12.82 -14.19 -36.10
CA LYS A 530 13.27 -12.83 -35.78
C LYS A 530 14.42 -12.87 -34.75
N GLN A 531 15.10 -11.75 -34.55
CA GLN A 531 16.30 -11.65 -33.70
C GLN A 531 16.17 -12.34 -32.33
N LEU A 532 15.07 -12.10 -31.60
CA LEU A 532 14.87 -12.71 -30.28
C LEU A 532 14.70 -14.23 -30.34
N LEU A 533 13.97 -14.74 -31.34
CA LEU A 533 13.83 -16.18 -31.57
C LEU A 533 15.17 -16.82 -31.93
N LYS A 534 15.98 -16.16 -32.77
CA LYS A 534 17.32 -16.62 -33.13
C LYS A 534 18.23 -16.72 -31.91
N GLN A 535 18.20 -15.74 -31.03
CA GLN A 535 19.00 -15.71 -29.80
C GLN A 535 18.68 -16.90 -28.88
N TRP A 536 17.39 -17.13 -28.62
CA TRP A 536 16.98 -18.25 -27.76
C TRP A 536 17.20 -19.61 -28.43
N ALA A 537 17.00 -19.69 -29.74
CA ALA A 537 17.30 -20.92 -30.49
C ALA A 537 18.79 -21.28 -30.41
N LEU A 538 19.68 -20.30 -30.56
CA LEU A 538 21.12 -20.49 -30.41
C LEU A 538 21.50 -20.89 -28.98
N SER A 539 20.92 -20.23 -27.98
CA SER A 539 21.16 -20.53 -26.56
C SER A 539 20.74 -21.96 -26.20
N ALA A 540 19.57 -22.40 -26.69
CA ALA A 540 19.09 -23.76 -26.51
C ALA A 540 20.01 -24.79 -27.21
N LEU A 541 20.46 -24.52 -28.43
CA LEU A 541 21.44 -25.39 -29.12
C LEU A 541 22.75 -25.51 -28.34
N ALA A 542 23.25 -24.40 -27.80
CA ALA A 542 24.45 -24.40 -26.96
C ALA A 542 24.23 -25.22 -25.67
N ALA A 543 23.07 -25.09 -25.03
CA ALA A 543 22.73 -25.89 -23.84
C ALA A 543 22.61 -27.39 -24.13
N ILE A 544 22.05 -27.76 -25.29
CA ILE A 544 22.04 -29.16 -25.75
C ILE A 544 23.46 -29.66 -25.93
N ALA A 545 24.33 -28.89 -26.60
CA ALA A 545 25.72 -29.26 -26.81
C ALA A 545 26.52 -29.42 -25.49
N ARG A 546 26.13 -28.73 -24.41
CA ARG A 546 26.73 -28.85 -23.07
C ARG A 546 26.20 -30.01 -22.25
N SER A 547 24.87 -30.20 -22.24
CA SER A 547 24.18 -31.27 -21.45
C SER A 547 24.47 -32.66 -21.99
N SER A 548 24.82 -32.72 -23.26
CA SER A 548 25.16 -33.93 -23.95
C SER A 548 26.70 -34.05 -24.01
N GLN A 549 27.26 -35.22 -23.75
CA GLN A 549 28.61 -35.55 -24.22
C GLN A 549 28.64 -35.71 -25.76
N VAL A 550 27.75 -35.01 -26.48
CA VAL A 550 27.54 -35.07 -27.93
C VAL A 550 28.42 -34.03 -28.62
N SER A 551 29.68 -33.96 -28.21
CA SER A 551 30.71 -33.41 -29.08
C SER A 551 30.82 -34.26 -30.35
N ARG A 552 30.58 -35.57 -30.28
CA ARG A 552 30.75 -36.51 -31.41
C ARG A 552 29.62 -36.53 -32.44
N LEU A 553 28.33 -36.37 -32.08
CA LEU A 553 27.24 -36.39 -33.09
C LEU A 553 26.99 -34.99 -33.69
N LEU A 554 27.12 -33.90 -32.93
CA LEU A 554 26.96 -32.55 -33.48
C LEU A 554 28.08 -32.20 -34.48
N GLN A 555 29.32 -32.69 -34.25
CA GLN A 555 30.43 -32.54 -35.20
C GLN A 555 30.26 -33.37 -36.47
N ASN A 556 29.67 -34.57 -36.37
CA ASN A 556 29.56 -35.50 -37.50
C ASN A 556 28.30 -35.30 -38.35
N SER A 557 27.19 -34.82 -37.77
CA SER A 557 25.88 -34.79 -38.45
C SER A 557 25.47 -33.40 -38.96
N TYR A 558 25.92 -32.31 -38.33
CA TYR A 558 25.37 -30.96 -38.57
C TYR A 558 26.39 -29.89 -38.98
N ALA A 559 27.67 -30.25 -39.14
CA ALA A 559 28.74 -29.35 -39.58
C ALA A 559 28.73 -27.97 -38.87
N LEU A 560 28.43 -27.95 -37.57
CA LEU A 560 28.55 -26.73 -36.78
C LEU A 560 30.05 -26.41 -36.66
N PRO A 561 30.55 -25.27 -37.18
CA PRO A 561 31.94 -24.88 -36.98
C PRO A 561 32.21 -24.76 -35.48
N LYS A 562 33.46 -24.97 -35.05
CA LYS A 562 33.91 -24.80 -33.67
C LYS A 562 33.56 -23.39 -33.14
N PHE A 563 32.37 -23.23 -32.59
CA PHE A 563 31.91 -21.98 -31.95
C PHE A 563 31.90 -22.10 -30.42
N CYS A 564 31.93 -23.33 -29.87
CA CYS A 564 31.88 -23.54 -28.41
C CYS A 564 33.18 -23.24 -27.67
N ASP A 565 34.33 -23.10 -28.34
CA ASP A 565 35.61 -22.82 -27.67
C ASP A 565 35.82 -21.33 -27.34
N ASP A 566 35.11 -20.42 -27.98
CA ASP A 566 35.33 -18.96 -27.83
C ASP A 566 34.44 -18.29 -26.75
N GLU A 567 33.32 -18.89 -26.33
CA GLU A 567 32.47 -18.31 -25.28
C GLU A 567 32.99 -18.57 -23.85
N SER A 568 33.79 -19.62 -23.60
CA SER A 568 34.42 -19.79 -22.27
C SER A 568 35.47 -18.70 -21.96
N LYS A 569 35.90 -17.94 -22.99
CA LYS A 569 36.85 -16.81 -22.86
C LYS A 569 36.17 -15.45 -22.76
N ARG A 570 34.86 -15.34 -22.99
CA ARG A 570 34.10 -14.11 -22.80
C ARG A 570 33.07 -14.35 -21.70
N GLY A 571 33.52 -14.25 -20.46
CA GLY A 571 32.64 -14.21 -19.31
C GLY A 571 31.64 -13.06 -19.44
N ILE A 572 30.37 -13.41 -19.59
CA ILE A 572 29.20 -12.57 -19.32
C ILE A 572 28.23 -13.45 -18.54
#